data_AF-A0A9P0FK16-F1
#
_entry.id   AF-A0A9P0FK16-F1
#
_cell.length_a   1.000
_cell.length_b   1.000
_cell.length_c   1.000
_cell.angle_alpha   90.00
_cell.angle_beta   90.00
_cell.angle_gamma   90.00
#
_symmetry.space_group_name_H-M   'P 1'
#
loop_
_entity.id
_entity.type
_entity.pdbx_description
1 polymer ?
#
loop_
_entity_poly.entity_id
_entity_poly.type
_entity_poly.pdbx_seq_one_letter_code
_entity_poly.pdbx_strand_id
1 'polypeptide(L)'
;MQRQSRCDTVNNRKTQQFKCKTTRKRNYRSLRRKRSKIRYYNSLKLHRYKRNTDSLCESIAVFDITDMECPPVSQVGLPQDVADWHKKEQIAYWKSRAISLEYENRMLYHHLKHMYVTQIEDYGNKEEFSAVEVEKEAEKVIPKEPEGKKRELEMKKIYGENYAKIMGMETAMQLNFERHSENLKAPHWPNVPLKF
;
A
#
# COMPACT_ATOMS: atom_id res chain seq x y z
N MET A 1 -13.07 -45.29 62.29
CA MET A 1 -12.51 -44.23 61.42
C MET A 1 -12.60 -44.63 59.94
N GLN A 2 -13.68 -44.33 59.19
CA GLN A 2 -13.75 -44.68 57.75
C GLN A 2 -14.94 -44.05 56.97
N ARG A 3 -15.28 -42.77 57.17
CA ARG A 3 -16.39 -42.13 56.42
C ARG A 3 -16.08 -40.83 55.68
N GLN A 4 -14.92 -40.19 55.89
CA GLN A 4 -14.62 -38.92 55.21
C GLN A 4 -14.02 -39.06 53.79
N SER A 5 -13.42 -40.21 53.44
CA SER A 5 -12.67 -40.35 52.17
C SER A 5 -13.52 -40.48 50.89
N ARG A 6 -14.85 -40.65 50.98
CA ARG A 6 -15.71 -40.85 49.80
C ARG A 6 -16.23 -39.53 49.19
N CYS A 7 -16.43 -38.50 50.00
CA CYS A 7 -17.05 -37.25 49.55
C CYS A 7 -16.12 -36.37 48.69
N ASP A 8 -14.81 -36.42 48.94
CA ASP A 8 -13.82 -35.61 48.21
C ASP A 8 -13.59 -36.09 46.77
N THR A 9 -13.74 -37.40 46.52
CA THR A 9 -13.58 -37.98 45.18
C THR A 9 -14.71 -37.59 44.21
N VAL A 10 -15.93 -37.37 44.72
CA VAL A 10 -17.10 -37.01 43.89
C VAL A 10 -17.04 -35.54 43.47
N ASN A 11 -16.59 -34.64 44.35
CA ASN A 11 -16.42 -33.22 44.04
C ASN A 11 -15.25 -32.97 43.08
N ASN A 12 -14.17 -33.75 43.17
CA ASN A 12 -13.05 -33.68 42.25
C ASN A 12 -13.42 -34.20 40.83
N ARG A 13 -14.22 -35.27 40.73
CA ARG A 13 -14.74 -35.75 39.43
C ARG A 13 -15.67 -34.74 38.76
N LYS A 14 -16.55 -34.08 39.51
CA LYS A 14 -17.45 -33.04 38.97
C LYS A 14 -16.65 -31.85 38.44
N THR A 15 -15.70 -31.32 39.23
CA THR A 15 -14.86 -30.18 38.81
C THR A 15 -13.96 -30.51 37.60
N GLN A 16 -13.41 -31.72 37.52
CA GLN A 16 -12.67 -32.19 36.34
C GLN A 16 -13.56 -32.30 35.09
N GLN A 17 -14.79 -32.82 35.21
CA GLN A 17 -15.74 -32.86 34.10
C GLN A 17 -16.15 -31.46 33.62
N PHE A 18 -16.34 -30.49 34.52
CA PHE A 18 -16.63 -29.10 34.15
C PHE A 18 -15.44 -28.44 33.43
N LYS A 19 -14.20 -28.65 33.89
CA LYS A 19 -12.99 -28.16 33.21
C LYS A 19 -12.82 -28.77 31.80
N CYS A 20 -13.10 -30.06 31.62
CA CYS A 20 -13.08 -30.71 30.31
C CYS A 20 -14.19 -30.19 29.37
N LYS A 21 -15.36 -29.83 29.89
CA LYS A 21 -16.46 -29.25 29.09
C LYS A 21 -16.16 -27.81 28.65
N THR A 22 -15.50 -26.99 29.48
CA THR A 22 -15.16 -25.60 29.13
C THR A 22 -14.02 -25.53 28.11
N THR A 23 -13.01 -26.40 28.20
CA THR A 23 -11.93 -26.49 27.19
C THR A 23 -12.45 -26.97 25.84
N ARG A 24 -13.35 -27.97 25.80
CA ARG A 24 -14.03 -28.40 24.58
C ARG A 24 -14.84 -27.27 23.92
N LYS A 25 -15.58 -26.48 24.71
CA LYS A 25 -16.33 -25.31 24.20
C LYS A 25 -15.39 -24.21 23.66
N ARG A 26 -14.25 -23.93 24.32
CA ARG A 26 -13.23 -22.99 23.81
C ARG A 26 -12.59 -23.47 22.50
N ASN A 27 -12.26 -24.76 22.41
CA ASN A 27 -11.69 -25.36 21.20
C ASN A 27 -12.67 -25.30 20.02
N TYR A 28 -13.96 -25.56 20.25
CA TYR A 28 -14.98 -25.45 19.21
C TYR A 28 -15.14 -24.00 18.71
N ARG A 29 -15.11 -23.01 19.60
CA ARG A 29 -15.14 -21.58 19.22
C ARG A 29 -13.91 -21.17 18.41
N SER A 30 -12.72 -21.64 18.80
CA SER A 30 -11.47 -21.39 18.06
C SER A 30 -11.50 -22.03 16.65
N LEU A 31 -11.96 -23.28 16.55
CA LEU A 31 -12.16 -23.97 15.27
C LEU A 31 -13.17 -23.27 14.37
N ARG A 32 -14.29 -22.78 14.93
CA ARG A 32 -15.29 -22.01 14.17
C ARG A 32 -14.70 -20.70 13.62
N ARG A 33 -13.90 -19.99 14.42
CA ARG A 33 -13.19 -18.77 13.98
C ARG A 33 -12.19 -19.09 12.86
N LYS A 34 -11.40 -20.16 12.99
CA LYS A 34 -10.48 -20.62 11.94
C LYS A 34 -11.21 -20.97 10.64
N ARG A 35 -12.30 -21.74 10.71
CA ARG A 35 -13.13 -22.09 9.53
C ARG A 35 -13.78 -20.87 8.89
N SER A 36 -14.20 -19.89 9.68
CA SER A 36 -14.72 -18.62 9.17
C SER A 36 -13.65 -17.83 8.43
N LYS A 37 -12.45 -17.76 8.99
CA LYS A 37 -11.30 -17.08 8.38
C LYS A 37 -10.86 -17.75 7.08
N ILE A 38 -10.84 -19.08 7.04
CA ILE A 38 -10.58 -19.86 5.81
C ILE A 38 -11.65 -19.58 4.76
N ARG A 39 -12.94 -19.56 5.12
CA ARG A 39 -14.02 -19.21 4.19
C ARG A 39 -13.87 -17.81 3.61
N TYR A 40 -13.49 -16.83 4.44
CA TYR A 40 -13.21 -15.45 4.00
C TYR A 40 -12.02 -15.36 3.03
N TYR A 41 -10.91 -16.04 3.32
CA TYR A 41 -9.78 -16.06 2.38
C TYR A 41 -10.10 -16.80 1.08
N ASN A 42 -10.88 -17.88 1.14
CA ASN A 42 -11.35 -18.60 -0.05
C ASN A 42 -12.31 -17.73 -0.88
N SER A 43 -13.22 -16.97 -0.25
CA SER A 43 -14.09 -16.04 -0.98
C SER A 43 -13.28 -14.92 -1.63
N LEU A 44 -12.29 -14.36 -0.95
CA LEU A 44 -11.36 -13.38 -1.55
C LEU A 44 -10.57 -13.97 -2.72
N LYS A 45 -10.11 -15.22 -2.62
CA LYS A 45 -9.37 -15.90 -3.71
C LYS A 45 -10.27 -16.15 -4.93
N LEU A 46 -11.52 -16.55 -4.70
CA LEU A 46 -12.52 -16.71 -5.75
C LEU A 46 -12.92 -15.37 -6.39
N HIS A 47 -13.00 -14.29 -5.60
CA HIS A 47 -13.29 -12.95 -6.11
C HIS A 47 -12.11 -12.29 -6.83
N ARG A 48 -10.85 -12.64 -6.51
CA ARG A 48 -9.68 -12.21 -7.29
C ARG A 48 -9.69 -12.74 -8.71
N TYR A 49 -10.25 -13.94 -8.93
CA TYR A 49 -10.28 -14.61 -10.23
C TYR A 49 -11.55 -14.30 -11.06
N LYS A 50 -12.47 -13.47 -10.54
CA LYS A 50 -13.77 -13.16 -11.17
C LYS A 50 -13.98 -11.68 -11.49
N ARG A 51 -12.92 -10.86 -11.46
CA ARG A 51 -12.98 -9.61 -12.23
C ARG A 51 -12.82 -9.99 -13.69
N ASN A 52 -13.54 -9.33 -14.58
CA ASN A 52 -13.48 -9.45 -16.04
C ASN A 52 -12.09 -9.01 -16.57
N THR A 53 -11.02 -9.59 -16.03
CA THR A 53 -9.65 -9.37 -16.48
C THR A 53 -9.37 -10.18 -17.72
N ASP A 54 -10.17 -11.19 -18.06
CA ASP A 54 -10.01 -11.89 -19.33
C ASP A 54 -10.32 -10.93 -20.50
N SER A 55 -11.37 -10.11 -20.43
CA SER A 55 -11.64 -9.09 -21.46
C SER A 55 -10.66 -7.91 -21.44
N LEU A 56 -10.03 -7.62 -20.29
CA LEU A 56 -8.98 -6.59 -20.19
C LEU A 56 -7.59 -7.13 -20.58
N CYS A 57 -7.35 -8.44 -20.47
CA CYS A 57 -6.14 -9.11 -20.93
C CYS A 57 -6.24 -9.50 -22.41
N GLU A 58 -7.44 -9.72 -22.96
CA GLU A 58 -7.66 -9.92 -24.39
C GLU A 58 -7.19 -8.71 -25.22
N SER A 59 -7.27 -7.49 -24.66
CA SER A 59 -6.75 -6.28 -25.30
C SER A 59 -5.27 -6.00 -25.00
N ILE A 60 -4.65 -6.74 -24.07
CA ILE A 60 -3.21 -6.71 -23.87
C ILE A 60 -2.61 -7.59 -24.96
N ALA A 61 -2.23 -6.97 -26.07
CA ALA A 61 -1.34 -7.59 -27.02
C ALA A 61 -0.05 -7.97 -26.26
N VAL A 62 0.16 -9.28 -26.08
CA VAL A 62 1.47 -9.80 -25.72
C VAL A 62 2.32 -9.58 -26.96
N PHE A 63 2.96 -8.42 -27.01
CA PHE A 63 3.94 -8.13 -28.04
C PHE A 63 5.08 -9.13 -27.86
N ASP A 64 5.31 -9.97 -28.86
CA ASP A 64 6.55 -10.73 -28.93
C ASP A 64 7.69 -9.71 -29.02
N ILE A 65 8.83 -10.05 -28.42
CA ILE A 65 10.02 -9.18 -28.30
C ILE A 65 10.49 -8.61 -29.65
N THR A 66 10.04 -9.19 -30.77
CA THR A 66 10.27 -8.75 -32.13
C THR A 66 9.56 -7.45 -32.54
N ASP A 67 8.46 -7.05 -31.88
CA ASP A 67 7.61 -5.95 -32.37
C ASP A 67 8.02 -4.56 -31.88
N MET A 68 9.06 -4.46 -31.05
CA MET A 68 9.74 -3.19 -30.80
C MET A 68 10.78 -2.93 -31.90
N GLU A 69 10.32 -3.03 -33.16
CA GLU A 69 11.11 -2.77 -34.34
C GLU A 69 11.59 -1.30 -34.33
N CYS A 70 12.87 -1.10 -34.01
CA CYS A 70 13.62 -0.07 -34.72
C CYS A 70 13.43 -0.35 -36.22
N PRO A 71 13.21 0.67 -37.05
CA PRO A 71 12.92 0.49 -38.47
C PRO A 71 13.98 -0.46 -39.05
N PRO A 72 13.58 -1.43 -39.89
CA PRO A 72 14.49 -2.45 -40.36
C PRO A 72 15.57 -1.75 -41.18
N VAL A 73 16.74 -1.52 -40.56
CA VAL A 73 17.96 -1.23 -41.29
C VAL A 73 18.13 -2.46 -42.16
N SER A 74 17.87 -2.28 -43.45
CA SER A 74 17.80 -3.36 -44.42
C SER A 74 19.05 -4.22 -44.27
N GLN A 75 18.91 -5.43 -43.71
CA GLN A 75 20.03 -6.33 -43.42
C GLN A 75 20.69 -6.90 -44.68
N VAL A 76 20.34 -6.38 -45.86
CA VAL A 76 20.88 -6.79 -47.15
C VAL A 76 22.27 -6.17 -47.31
N GLY A 77 23.30 -6.88 -46.81
CA GLY A 77 24.71 -6.61 -47.12
C GLY A 77 25.62 -6.19 -45.96
N LEU A 78 25.16 -6.21 -44.71
CA LEU A 78 26.02 -5.88 -43.55
C LEU A 78 26.95 -7.05 -43.17
N PRO A 79 28.24 -6.79 -42.87
CA PRO A 79 29.15 -7.80 -42.36
C PRO A 79 28.59 -8.48 -41.10
N GLN A 80 28.79 -9.79 -41.00
CA GLN A 80 28.26 -10.63 -39.92
C GLN A 80 28.55 -10.07 -38.51
N ASP A 81 29.76 -9.54 -38.32
CA ASP A 81 30.19 -8.94 -37.05
C ASP A 81 29.35 -7.73 -36.64
N VAL A 82 28.90 -6.93 -37.61
CA VAL A 82 28.06 -5.75 -37.36
C VAL A 82 26.63 -6.18 -37.03
N ALA A 83 26.12 -7.20 -37.72
CA ALA A 83 24.81 -7.79 -37.41
C ALA A 83 24.78 -8.41 -36.00
N ASP A 84 25.86 -9.07 -35.59
CA ASP A 84 25.99 -9.67 -34.26
C ASP A 84 26.21 -8.62 -33.17
N TRP A 85 26.90 -7.53 -33.48
CA TRP A 85 27.01 -6.37 -32.59
C TRP A 85 25.63 -5.72 -32.35
N HIS A 86 24.84 -5.48 -33.40
CA HIS A 86 23.49 -4.93 -33.25
C HIS A 86 22.57 -5.83 -32.42
N LYS A 87 22.62 -7.15 -32.60
CA LYS A 87 21.85 -8.09 -31.77
C LYS A 87 22.26 -8.00 -30.30
N LYS A 88 23.57 -7.94 -30.00
CA LYS A 88 24.08 -7.81 -28.62
C LYS A 88 23.65 -6.50 -27.99
N GLU A 89 23.67 -5.40 -28.74
CA GLU A 89 23.24 -4.09 -28.30
C GLU A 89 21.74 -4.06 -27.99
N GLN A 90 20.91 -4.62 -28.86
CA GLN A 90 19.47 -4.75 -28.62
C GLN A 90 19.20 -5.55 -27.34
N ILE A 91 19.88 -6.69 -27.15
CA ILE A 91 19.74 -7.50 -25.94
C ILE A 91 20.17 -6.69 -24.70
N ALA A 92 21.25 -5.92 -24.78
CA ALA A 92 21.70 -5.07 -23.67
C ALA A 92 20.66 -3.97 -23.34
N TYR A 93 20.11 -3.31 -24.37
CA TYR A 93 19.06 -2.30 -24.21
C TYR A 93 17.82 -2.88 -23.52
N TRP A 94 17.30 -4.00 -24.01
CA TRP A 94 16.12 -4.65 -23.41
C TRP A 94 16.36 -5.14 -22.00
N LYS A 95 17.56 -5.66 -21.69
CA LYS A 95 17.94 -6.04 -20.33
C LYS A 95 17.94 -4.83 -19.39
N SER A 96 18.58 -3.73 -19.80
CA SER A 96 18.60 -2.48 -19.02
C SER A 96 17.20 -1.94 -18.79
N ARG A 97 16.36 -1.95 -19.84
CA ARG A 97 14.97 -1.48 -19.75
C ARG A 97 14.14 -2.35 -18.81
N ALA A 98 14.28 -3.68 -18.89
CA ALA A 98 13.59 -4.61 -18.00
C ALA A 98 13.99 -4.40 -16.52
N ILE A 99 15.28 -4.21 -16.24
CA ILE A 99 15.78 -3.93 -14.88
C ILE A 99 15.21 -2.60 -14.34
N SER A 100 15.21 -1.55 -15.16
CA SER A 100 14.64 -0.24 -14.78
C SER A 100 13.15 -0.36 -14.42
N LEU A 101 12.38 -1.04 -15.28
CA LEU A 101 10.95 -1.26 -15.04
C LEU A 101 10.69 -2.13 -13.81
N GLU A 102 11.53 -3.13 -13.55
CA GLU A 102 11.44 -3.93 -12.33
C GLU A 102 11.65 -3.08 -11.07
N TYR A 103 12.62 -2.17 -11.10
CA TYR A 103 12.89 -1.25 -10.00
C TYR A 103 11.72 -0.29 -9.75
N GLU A 104 11.20 0.34 -10.81
CA GLU A 104 10.01 1.21 -10.74
C GLU A 104 8.81 0.46 -10.17
N ASN A 105 8.54 -0.75 -10.65
CA ASN A 105 7.46 -1.60 -10.15
C ASN A 105 7.61 -1.89 -8.64
N ARG A 106 8.83 -2.22 -8.18
CA ARG A 106 9.10 -2.43 -6.75
C ARG A 106 8.82 -1.18 -5.92
N MET A 107 9.22 -0.01 -6.41
CA MET A 107 8.97 1.27 -5.73
C MET A 107 7.48 1.61 -5.66
N LEU A 108 6.74 1.37 -6.75
CA LEU A 108 5.28 1.55 -6.78
C LEU A 108 4.58 0.63 -5.78
N TYR A 109 4.97 -0.65 -5.71
CA TYR A 109 4.43 -1.58 -4.72
C TYR A 109 4.72 -1.12 -3.28
N HIS A 110 5.93 -0.64 -3.01
CA HIS A 110 6.29 -0.12 -1.70
C HIS A 110 5.45 1.11 -1.34
N HIS A 111 5.31 2.06 -2.26
CA HIS A 111 4.52 3.27 -2.07
C HIS A 111 3.05 2.97 -1.84
N LEU A 112 2.44 2.10 -2.66
CA LEU A 112 1.06 1.68 -2.48
C LEU A 112 0.86 0.99 -1.14
N LYS A 113 1.76 0.10 -0.74
CA LYS A 113 1.71 -0.55 0.57
C LYS A 113 1.72 0.49 1.70
N HIS A 114 2.58 1.48 1.63
CA HIS A 114 2.63 2.57 2.60
C HIS A 114 1.33 3.41 2.61
N MET A 115 0.82 3.78 1.44
CA MET A 115 -0.45 4.51 1.29
C MET A 115 -1.64 3.74 1.88
N TYR A 116 -1.72 2.42 1.67
CA TYR A 116 -2.79 1.60 2.25
C TYR A 116 -2.63 1.43 3.77
N VAL A 117 -1.41 1.27 4.27
CA VAL A 117 -1.17 1.18 5.73
C VAL A 117 -1.57 2.47 6.41
N THR A 118 -1.12 3.61 5.91
CA THR A 118 -1.50 4.94 6.42
C THR A 118 -3.01 5.17 6.38
N GLN A 119 -3.66 4.86 5.25
CA GLN A 119 -5.13 4.93 5.17
C GLN A 119 -5.81 4.06 6.24
N ILE A 120 -5.37 2.81 6.43
CA ILE A 120 -5.96 1.92 7.45
C ILE A 120 -5.79 2.49 8.86
N GLU A 121 -4.62 3.05 9.17
CA GLU A 121 -4.35 3.71 10.46
C GLU A 121 -5.24 4.93 10.66
N ASP A 122 -5.42 5.77 9.64
CA ASP A 122 -6.29 6.95 9.70
C ASP A 122 -7.76 6.57 9.95
N TYR A 123 -8.25 5.47 9.35
CA TYR A 123 -9.60 4.97 9.60
C TYR A 123 -9.74 4.32 10.98
N GLY A 124 -8.73 3.56 11.44
CA GLY A 124 -8.73 2.96 12.79
C GLY A 124 -8.69 4.02 13.90
N ASN A 125 -7.91 5.08 13.70
CA ASN A 125 -7.85 6.22 14.60
C ASN A 125 -9.16 7.02 14.62
N LYS A 126 -9.93 7.06 13.52
CA LYS A 126 -11.25 7.71 13.46
C LYS A 126 -12.32 7.00 14.30
N GLU A 127 -12.27 5.66 14.37
CA GLU A 127 -13.18 4.89 15.22
C GLU A 127 -12.87 5.10 16.72
N GLU A 128 -11.59 5.20 17.11
CA GLU A 128 -11.19 5.54 18.49
C GLU A 128 -11.43 7.02 18.85
N PHE A 129 -11.31 7.95 17.89
CA PHE A 129 -11.59 9.37 18.11
C PHE A 129 -13.09 9.62 18.33
N SER A 130 -13.97 8.98 17.55
CA SER A 130 -15.43 9.13 17.70
C SER A 130 -16.00 8.66 19.06
N ALA A 131 -15.31 7.74 19.75
CA ALA A 131 -15.71 7.25 21.06
C ALA A 131 -15.12 8.07 22.23
N VAL A 132 -14.09 8.88 21.97
CA VAL A 132 -13.39 9.69 23.00
C VAL A 132 -13.71 11.19 22.88
N GLU A 133 -14.16 11.67 21.72
CA GLU A 133 -14.45 13.09 21.46
C GLU A 133 -15.74 13.60 22.11
N VAL A 134 -16.76 12.75 22.30
CA VAL A 134 -18.07 13.19 22.85
C VAL A 134 -17.95 13.67 24.31
N GLU A 135 -16.90 13.31 25.04
CA GLU A 135 -16.71 13.71 26.45
C GLU A 135 -15.67 14.82 26.66
N LYS A 136 -14.98 15.32 25.62
CA LYS A 136 -13.84 16.25 25.78
C LYS A 136 -13.94 17.61 25.07
N GLU A 137 -15.03 17.91 24.37
CA GLU A 137 -15.20 19.20 23.67
C GLU A 137 -15.73 20.37 24.53
N ALA A 138 -15.57 20.31 25.86
CA ALA A 138 -15.97 21.42 26.75
C ALA A 138 -14.80 22.23 27.31
N GLU A 139 -13.54 21.91 27.00
CA GLU A 139 -12.41 22.64 27.59
C GLU A 139 -11.31 23.02 26.59
N LYS A 140 -11.23 24.35 26.35
CA LYS A 140 -10.12 25.15 25.77
C LYS A 140 -9.88 25.05 24.26
N VAL A 141 -10.44 26.03 23.54
CA VAL A 141 -9.90 26.53 22.27
C VAL A 141 -8.51 27.13 22.55
N ILE A 142 -7.47 26.31 22.38
CA ILE A 142 -6.08 26.75 22.44
C ILE A 142 -5.81 27.60 21.17
N PRO A 143 -5.20 28.79 21.27
CA PRO A 143 -4.82 29.57 20.09
C PRO A 143 -3.94 28.72 19.18
N LYS A 144 -4.35 28.52 17.92
CA LYS A 144 -3.57 27.81 16.91
C LYS A 144 -2.19 28.47 16.84
N GLU A 145 -1.15 27.76 17.28
CA GLU A 145 0.22 28.20 17.04
C GLU A 145 0.37 28.52 15.55
N PRO A 146 0.99 29.66 15.18
CA PRO A 146 1.17 29.98 13.78
C PRO A 146 1.97 28.86 13.12
N GLU A 147 1.38 28.23 12.10
CA GLU A 147 1.80 26.97 11.48
C GLU A 147 3.25 26.99 10.96
N GLY A 148 3.86 28.17 10.82
CA GLY A 148 5.25 28.36 10.40
C GLY A 148 6.33 28.18 11.49
N LYS A 149 6.01 28.29 12.78
CA LYS A 149 7.03 28.28 13.84
C LYS A 149 7.74 26.93 13.99
N LYS A 150 7.00 25.83 13.81
CA LYS A 150 7.56 24.47 13.90
C LYS A 150 8.55 24.22 12.76
N ARG A 151 8.18 24.59 11.53
CA ARG A 151 9.04 24.49 10.35
C ARG A 151 10.30 25.35 10.50
N GLU A 152 10.19 26.55 11.07
CA GLU A 152 11.35 27.41 11.29
C GLU A 152 12.36 26.77 12.26
N LEU A 153 11.88 26.18 13.36
CA LEU A 153 12.74 25.49 14.33
C LEU A 153 13.43 24.26 13.73
N GLU A 154 12.71 23.48 12.91
CA GLU A 154 13.28 22.34 12.18
C GLU A 154 14.35 22.78 11.18
N MET A 155 14.05 23.82 10.39
CA MET A 155 14.99 24.38 9.42
C MET A 155 16.23 24.95 10.11
N LYS A 156 16.07 25.64 11.24
CA LYS A 156 17.18 26.16 12.05
C LYS A 156 18.02 25.04 12.65
N LYS A 157 17.40 23.90 13.02
CA LYS A 157 18.11 22.71 13.51
C LYS A 157 18.94 22.03 12.42
N ILE A 158 18.42 21.94 11.20
CA ILE A 158 19.07 21.22 10.08
C ILE A 158 20.15 22.09 9.41
N TYR A 159 19.83 23.36 9.17
CA TYR A 159 20.64 24.26 8.33
C TYR A 159 21.39 25.34 9.12
N GLY A 160 21.20 25.42 10.43
CA GLY A 160 21.91 26.36 11.30
C GLY A 160 21.62 27.82 10.95
N GLU A 161 22.66 28.64 10.85
CA GLU A 161 22.56 30.08 10.54
C GLU A 161 22.05 30.35 9.11
N ASN A 162 22.24 29.40 8.18
CA ASN A 162 21.87 29.57 6.77
C ASN A 162 20.40 29.22 6.48
N TYR A 163 19.61 28.86 7.49
CA TYR A 163 18.22 28.40 7.31
C TYR A 163 17.35 29.41 6.56
N ALA A 164 17.49 30.70 6.85
CA ALA A 164 16.72 31.76 6.22
C ALA A 164 17.02 31.89 4.72
N LYS A 165 18.29 31.71 4.33
CA LYS A 165 18.72 31.75 2.92
C LYS A 165 18.11 30.57 2.15
N ILE A 166 18.18 29.36 2.72
CA ILE A 166 17.64 28.15 2.09
C ILE A 166 16.11 28.23 1.97
N MET A 167 15.43 28.65 3.03
CA MET A 167 13.97 28.85 3.02
C MET A 167 13.54 29.88 1.97
N GLY A 168 14.32 30.96 1.80
CA GLY A 168 14.10 31.94 0.74
C GLY A 168 14.27 31.35 -0.67
N MET A 169 15.30 30.53 -0.88
CA MET A 169 15.52 29.84 -2.16
C MET A 169 14.40 28.85 -2.48
N GLU A 170 13.98 28.04 -1.50
CA GLU A 170 12.86 27.09 -1.63
C GLU A 170 11.57 27.82 -2.02
N THR A 171 11.28 28.94 -1.34
CA THR A 171 10.09 29.76 -1.63
C THR A 171 10.16 30.36 -3.04
N ALA A 172 11.32 30.86 -3.46
CA ALA A 172 11.50 31.38 -4.81
C ALA A 172 11.30 30.30 -5.89
N MET A 173 11.79 29.08 -5.65
CA MET A 173 11.57 27.93 -6.54
C MET A 173 10.08 27.56 -6.61
N GLN A 174 9.40 27.50 -5.46
CA GLN A 174 7.97 27.19 -5.39
C GLN A 174 7.12 28.22 -6.12
N LEU A 175 7.40 29.52 -5.94
CA LEU A 175 6.71 30.61 -6.64
C LEU A 175 6.91 30.55 -8.16
N ASN A 176 8.12 30.22 -8.61
CA ASN A 176 8.39 30.03 -10.04
C ASN A 176 7.59 28.85 -10.60
N PHE A 177 7.53 27.74 -9.85
CA PHE A 177 6.72 26.59 -10.24
C PHE A 177 5.23 26.93 -10.30
N GLU A 178 4.69 27.58 -9.27
CA GLU A 178 3.29 28.01 -9.21
C GLU A 178 2.95 28.91 -10.39
N ARG A 179 3.78 29.91 -10.68
CA ARG A 179 3.62 30.80 -11.83
C ARG A 179 3.51 30.06 -13.16
N HIS A 180 4.31 29.02 -13.38
CA HIS A 180 4.27 28.25 -14.63
C HIS A 180 3.17 27.17 -14.62
N SER A 181 2.87 26.57 -13.47
CA SER A 181 1.81 25.56 -13.34
C SER A 181 0.42 26.17 -13.51
N GLU A 182 0.19 27.43 -13.10
CA GLU A 182 -1.07 28.13 -13.35
C GLU A 182 -1.36 28.31 -14.84
N ASN A 183 -0.34 28.61 -15.63
CA ASN A 183 -0.44 28.75 -17.08
C ASN A 183 -0.62 27.39 -17.79
N LEU A 184 -0.19 26.31 -17.14
CA LEU A 184 -0.27 24.94 -17.63
C LEU A 184 -1.42 24.14 -16.98
N LYS A 185 -2.38 24.80 -16.30
CA LYS A 185 -3.59 24.14 -15.79
C LYS A 185 -4.26 23.45 -16.96
N ALA A 186 -4.00 22.15 -17.08
CA ALA A 186 -4.61 21.32 -18.09
C ALA A 186 -6.13 21.50 -17.96
N PRO A 187 -6.87 21.63 -19.08
CA PRO A 187 -8.31 21.70 -19.03
C PRO A 187 -8.81 20.58 -18.12
N HIS A 188 -9.78 20.90 -17.25
CA HIS A 188 -10.33 19.94 -16.30
C HIS A 188 -10.55 18.60 -17.02
N TRP A 189 -10.21 17.50 -16.37
CA TRP A 189 -10.41 16.19 -16.99
C TRP A 189 -11.87 16.12 -17.47
N PRO A 190 -12.16 15.72 -18.73
CA PRO A 190 -13.53 15.70 -19.19
C PRO A 190 -14.32 14.78 -18.26
N ASN A 191 -15.34 15.35 -17.63
CA ASN A 191 -16.22 14.63 -16.72
C ASN A 191 -17.12 13.75 -17.59
N VAL A 192 -16.59 12.62 -18.07
CA VAL A 192 -17.31 11.70 -18.96
C VAL A 192 -18.37 10.99 -18.11
N PRO A 193 -19.67 11.23 -18.35
CA PRO A 193 -20.70 10.53 -17.61
C PRO A 193 -20.61 9.04 -17.93
N LEU A 194 -20.39 8.22 -16.90
CA LEU A 194 -20.47 6.76 -17.03
C LEU A 194 -21.93 6.40 -17.29
N LYS A 195 -22.21 5.82 -18.45
CA LYS A 195 -23.51 5.20 -18.74
C LYS A 195 -23.56 3.87 -17.99
N PHE A 196 -24.53 3.73 -17.08
CA PHE A 196 -24.89 2.48 -16.41
C PHE A 196 -25.95 1.73 -17.21
#